data_AF-A0A2D6LCF4-F1
#
_entry.id   AF-A0A2D6LCF4-F1
#
_cell.length_a   1.000
_cell.length_b   1.000
_cell.length_c   1.000
_cell.angle_alpha   90.00
_cell.angle_beta   90.00
_cell.angle_gamma   90.00
#
_symmetry.space_group_name_H-M   'P 1'
#
loop_
_entity.id
_entity.type
_entity.pdbx_description
1 polymer ?
#
loop_
_entity_poly.entity_id
_entity_poly.type
_entity_poly.pdbx_seq_one_letter_code
_entity_poly.pdbx_strand_id
1 'polypeptide(L)'
;MKQSRSMLPVLSLLLLLSASFLSAQEINLEPTPYVLKVALEEEPLPMDSLITSAFVLSATPMGEIPGLSQNVAALQNEMAAEIQPDWPPYRTGEYILEFLHRKVFIAYDEYQTRVDVALQTGRFNCVSSAVLYLIFARSAGLTVQGVSTADHAFCSVILPGEIVDVETTTFHGFDPGKKKEFVDDFGNITGYSYVPPSDYAKRNSIGEKGLLSLILQNRISLLERRRQFADTIELSVDRYVFSPDADTEGHMVRAFLNYAALLNEGKRYVQAINFLDRAVERYGWKSDYQKIFGVLSYNIVVDLIQRELYEDALQKVEVYRDSGWIGASNVDQLGSQIAERMLARDLKILSVQEGIGLAGELYDKGLLKRDRFLEYAVMLHIRHSEELASAGDYLGAEERIGTAIAAIGPDNRLINARDVYLHNYAVGVHNRFASLFNNQEYSVALRLIEAALERYPESTILQGDLSSIKRVISTNSENHN
;
A
#
# COMPACT_ATOMS: atom_id res chain seq x y z
N MET A 1 12.82 -29.31 54.84
CA MET A 1 13.08 -27.89 55.14
C MET A 1 13.45 -27.17 53.85
N LYS A 2 12.63 -26.17 53.46
CA LYS A 2 12.84 -25.05 52.49
C LYS A 2 13.11 -25.42 51.01
N GLN A 3 12.06 -25.50 50.18
CA GLN A 3 11.49 -24.43 49.32
C GLN A 3 12.42 -24.02 48.16
N SER A 4 12.29 -24.60 46.96
CA SER A 4 11.39 -24.23 45.84
C SER A 4 11.57 -22.79 45.31
N ARG A 5 12.20 -22.66 44.14
CA ARG A 5 11.85 -21.66 43.12
C ARG A 5 12.01 -22.25 41.73
N SER A 6 10.90 -22.78 41.23
CA SER A 6 10.56 -22.74 39.81
C SER A 6 10.36 -21.29 39.38
N MET A 7 10.92 -20.89 38.24
CA MET A 7 10.35 -19.80 37.45
C MET A 7 10.21 -20.24 36.00
N LEU A 8 8.95 -20.11 35.57
CA LEU A 8 8.35 -20.40 34.27
C LEU A 8 8.85 -19.42 33.18
N PRO A 9 8.51 -19.69 31.89
CA PRO A 9 9.12 -19.07 30.73
C PRO A 9 8.65 -17.62 30.49
N VAL A 10 9.48 -16.93 29.73
CA VAL A 10 9.28 -15.60 29.13
C VAL A 10 7.95 -15.56 28.38
N LEU A 11 6.91 -15.03 29.02
CA LEU A 11 5.63 -14.73 28.41
C LEU A 11 5.03 -13.54 29.15
N SER A 12 5.42 -12.31 28.80
CA SER A 12 4.71 -11.06 29.16
C SER A 12 5.44 -9.83 28.59
N LEU A 13 5.10 -9.45 27.35
CA LEU A 13 5.03 -8.03 26.98
C LEU A 13 3.96 -7.86 25.89
N LEU A 14 2.72 -8.00 26.34
CA LEU A 14 1.51 -7.85 25.54
C LEU A 14 0.48 -7.15 26.44
N LEU A 15 0.62 -5.83 26.57
CA LEU A 15 -0.29 -4.87 27.23
C LEU A 15 0.30 -3.48 26.89
N LEU A 16 -0.38 -2.44 26.40
CA LEU A 16 -1.79 -2.10 26.25
C LEU A 16 -1.88 -0.99 25.19
N LEU A 17 -2.45 -1.28 24.03
CA LEU A 17 -3.13 -0.28 23.20
C LEU A 17 -4.61 -0.67 23.18
N SER A 18 -5.25 -0.54 24.34
CA SER A 18 -6.70 -0.51 24.45
C SER A 18 -7.20 0.85 23.93
N ALA A 19 -7.06 1.06 22.63
CA ALA A 19 -7.83 2.05 21.91
C ALA A 19 -9.10 1.35 21.43
N SER A 20 -10.23 1.78 22.00
CA SER A 20 -11.61 1.47 21.63
C SER A 20 -11.78 0.89 20.22
N PHE A 21 -11.72 -0.44 20.11
CA PHE A 21 -12.22 -1.13 18.93
C PHE A 21 -13.74 -1.03 18.99
N LEU A 22 -14.31 0.03 18.42
CA LEU A 22 -15.52 -0.20 17.62
C LEU A 22 -15.12 -1.35 16.69
N SER A 23 -15.70 -2.52 16.92
CA SER A 23 -15.54 -3.68 16.05
C SER A 23 -15.93 -3.21 14.66
N ALA A 24 -14.93 -2.82 13.86
CA ALA A 24 -15.11 -2.68 12.43
C ALA A 24 -15.58 -4.06 12.00
N GLN A 25 -16.81 -4.14 11.52
CA GLN A 25 -17.39 -5.38 11.05
C GLN A 25 -16.37 -6.03 10.11
N GLU A 26 -15.96 -7.24 10.47
CA GLU A 26 -14.92 -7.94 9.75
C GLU A 26 -15.39 -8.18 8.32
N ILE A 27 -14.62 -7.71 7.34
CA ILE A 27 -14.99 -7.88 5.93
C ILE A 27 -15.01 -9.37 5.62
N ASN A 28 -16.15 -9.80 5.08
CA ASN A 28 -16.36 -11.17 4.67
C ASN A 28 -15.69 -11.41 3.31
N LEU A 29 -14.80 -12.41 3.28
CA LEU A 29 -14.16 -12.90 2.05
C LEU A 29 -14.76 -14.24 1.62
N GLU A 30 -15.80 -14.71 2.31
CA GLU A 30 -16.53 -15.91 1.92
C GLU A 30 -17.63 -15.54 0.92
N PRO A 31 -17.75 -16.25 -0.20
CA PRO A 31 -18.92 -16.12 -1.06
C PRO A 31 -20.19 -16.52 -0.32
N THR A 32 -21.32 -15.96 -0.71
CA THR A 32 -22.61 -16.29 -0.13
C THR A 32 -22.95 -17.77 -0.37
N PRO A 33 -23.61 -18.45 0.59
CA PRO A 33 -23.95 -19.88 0.44
C PRO A 33 -24.77 -20.19 -0.81
N TYR A 34 -25.62 -19.25 -1.24
CA TYR A 34 -26.38 -19.41 -2.48
C TYR A 34 -25.49 -19.40 -3.72
N VAL A 35 -24.55 -18.45 -3.81
CA VAL A 35 -23.60 -18.36 -4.93
C VAL A 35 -22.76 -19.62 -5.02
N LEU A 36 -22.25 -20.13 -3.90
CA LEU A 36 -21.51 -21.41 -3.87
C LEU A 36 -22.32 -22.58 -4.44
N LYS A 37 -23.60 -22.66 -4.07
CA LYS A 37 -24.49 -23.72 -4.56
C LYS A 37 -24.64 -23.65 -6.08
N VAL A 38 -24.99 -22.48 -6.62
CA VAL A 38 -25.27 -22.32 -8.06
C VAL A 38 -23.99 -22.35 -8.90
N ALA A 39 -22.85 -21.92 -8.35
CA ALA A 39 -21.56 -22.01 -9.02
C ALA A 39 -21.22 -23.44 -9.47
N LEU A 40 -21.69 -24.46 -8.73
CA LEU A 40 -21.47 -25.88 -9.04
C LEU A 40 -22.46 -26.47 -10.06
N GLU A 41 -23.52 -25.74 -10.43
CA GLU A 41 -24.50 -26.21 -11.42
C GLU A 41 -23.93 -26.08 -12.84
N GLU A 42 -24.21 -27.03 -13.73
CA GLU A 42 -23.79 -26.94 -15.13
C GLU A 42 -24.69 -25.99 -15.92
N GLU A 43 -24.13 -25.34 -16.94
CA GLU A 43 -24.92 -24.55 -17.88
C GLU A 43 -25.44 -25.43 -19.03
N PRO A 44 -26.69 -25.23 -19.48
CA PRO A 44 -27.62 -24.19 -19.03
C PRO A 44 -28.22 -24.53 -17.66
N LEU A 45 -28.40 -23.49 -16.84
CA LEU A 45 -28.94 -23.61 -15.50
C LEU A 45 -30.37 -24.17 -15.52
N PRO A 46 -30.76 -24.93 -14.48
CA PRO A 46 -32.16 -25.22 -14.23
C PRO A 46 -32.97 -23.92 -14.18
N MET A 47 -34.18 -23.91 -14.77
CA MET A 47 -35.00 -22.70 -14.87
C MET A 47 -35.24 -22.04 -13.50
N ASP A 48 -35.50 -22.85 -12.47
CA ASP A 48 -35.67 -22.37 -11.09
C ASP A 48 -34.40 -21.69 -10.56
N SER A 49 -33.22 -22.25 -10.85
CA SER A 49 -31.93 -21.66 -10.48
C SER A 49 -31.64 -20.38 -11.24
N LEU A 50 -31.95 -20.33 -12.54
CA LEU A 50 -31.81 -19.14 -13.38
C LEU A 50 -32.67 -17.97 -12.85
N ILE A 51 -33.95 -18.22 -12.60
CA ILE A 51 -34.89 -17.21 -12.07
C ILE A 51 -34.49 -16.79 -10.65
N THR A 52 -34.19 -17.76 -9.77
CA THR A 52 -33.80 -17.44 -8.39
C THR A 52 -32.49 -16.64 -8.36
N SER A 53 -31.53 -16.97 -9.22
CA SER A 53 -30.25 -16.24 -9.30
C SER A 53 -30.46 -14.80 -9.75
N ALA A 54 -31.34 -14.56 -10.73
CA ALA A 54 -31.68 -13.21 -11.16
C ALA A 54 -32.16 -12.33 -9.99
N PHE A 55 -32.95 -12.89 -9.07
CA PHE A 55 -33.42 -12.18 -7.88
C PHE A 55 -32.37 -12.08 -6.76
N VAL A 56 -31.67 -13.16 -6.44
CA VAL A 56 -30.65 -13.14 -5.38
C VAL A 56 -29.53 -12.14 -5.73
N LEU A 57 -29.03 -12.17 -6.96
CA LEU A 57 -27.99 -11.23 -7.41
C LEU A 57 -28.49 -9.79 -7.51
N SER A 58 -29.81 -9.59 -7.66
CA SER A 58 -30.48 -8.30 -7.55
C SER A 58 -30.62 -7.79 -6.10
N ALA A 59 -30.17 -8.55 -5.10
CA ALA A 59 -30.41 -8.30 -3.68
C ALA A 59 -31.90 -8.23 -3.31
N THR A 60 -32.70 -9.07 -3.95
CA THR A 60 -34.09 -9.31 -3.54
C THR A 60 -34.10 -10.12 -2.24
N PRO A 61 -34.88 -9.71 -1.22
CA PRO A 61 -35.01 -10.48 0.02
C PRO A 61 -35.53 -11.90 -0.26
N MET A 62 -34.91 -12.92 0.35
CA MET A 62 -35.25 -14.34 0.11
C MET A 62 -36.74 -14.66 0.33
N GLY A 63 -37.42 -13.96 1.25
CA GLY A 63 -38.85 -14.14 1.52
C GLY A 63 -39.77 -13.62 0.40
N GLU A 64 -39.29 -12.71 -0.46
CA GLU A 64 -40.06 -12.14 -1.56
C GLU A 64 -39.92 -12.93 -2.86
N ILE A 65 -38.82 -13.68 -3.01
CA ILE A 65 -38.50 -14.44 -4.22
C ILE A 65 -39.64 -15.39 -4.64
N PRO A 66 -40.27 -16.18 -3.75
CA PRO A 66 -41.35 -17.07 -4.18
C PRO A 66 -42.51 -16.35 -4.87
N GLY A 67 -42.91 -15.17 -4.39
CA GLY A 67 -43.96 -14.36 -5.00
C GLY A 67 -43.54 -13.78 -6.35
N LEU A 68 -42.29 -13.31 -6.45
CA LEU A 68 -41.75 -12.81 -7.71
C LEU A 68 -41.58 -13.93 -8.76
N SER A 69 -41.15 -15.12 -8.36
CA SER A 69 -41.08 -16.29 -9.25
C SER A 69 -42.46 -16.72 -9.73
N GLN A 70 -43.50 -16.64 -8.89
CA GLN A 70 -44.89 -16.85 -9.32
C GLN A 70 -45.35 -15.81 -10.34
N ASN A 71 -44.98 -14.54 -10.16
CA ASN A 71 -45.27 -13.49 -11.14
C ASN A 71 -44.58 -13.75 -12.48
N VAL A 72 -43.31 -14.19 -12.48
CA VAL A 72 -42.60 -14.60 -13.69
C VAL A 72 -43.31 -15.75 -14.37
N ALA A 73 -43.70 -16.79 -13.62
CA ALA A 73 -44.42 -17.94 -14.17
C ALA A 73 -45.79 -17.53 -14.76
N ALA A 74 -46.52 -16.61 -14.13
CA ALA A 74 -47.78 -16.08 -14.66
C ALA A 74 -47.58 -15.34 -15.99
N LEU A 75 -46.55 -14.49 -16.08
CA LEU A 75 -46.20 -13.79 -17.31
C LEU A 75 -45.72 -14.75 -18.41
N GLN A 76 -44.96 -15.78 -18.06
CA GLN A 76 -44.54 -16.83 -19.00
C GLN A 76 -45.74 -17.60 -19.54
N ASN A 77 -46.73 -17.92 -18.70
CA ASN A 77 -47.97 -18.57 -19.14
C ASN A 77 -48.80 -17.67 -20.06
N GLU A 78 -48.91 -16.37 -19.74
CA GLU A 78 -49.59 -15.39 -20.60
C GLU A 78 -48.90 -15.29 -21.97
N MET A 79 -47.57 -15.15 -21.98
CA MET A 79 -46.78 -15.14 -23.21
C MET A 79 -46.96 -16.44 -24.02
N ALA A 80 -46.89 -17.60 -23.36
CA ALA A 80 -47.02 -18.90 -24.02
C ALA A 80 -48.41 -19.11 -24.63
N ALA A 81 -49.46 -18.52 -24.05
CA ALA A 81 -50.81 -18.57 -24.60
C ALA A 81 -50.99 -17.72 -25.88
N GLU A 82 -50.14 -16.70 -26.07
CA GLU A 82 -50.16 -15.85 -27.27
C GLU A 82 -49.24 -16.38 -28.40
N ILE A 83 -48.24 -17.20 -28.07
CA ILE A 83 -47.36 -17.85 -29.05
C ILE A 83 -48.11 -18.94 -29.81
N GLN A 84 -48.11 -18.87 -31.15
CA GLN A 84 -48.75 -19.90 -31.97
C GLN A 84 -47.83 -21.12 -32.13
N PRO A 85 -48.38 -22.36 -32.11
CA PRO A 85 -47.58 -23.58 -32.19
C PRO A 85 -46.72 -23.73 -33.46
N ASP A 86 -47.11 -23.08 -34.55
CA ASP A 86 -46.46 -23.12 -35.85
C ASP A 86 -45.47 -21.96 -36.07
N TRP A 87 -45.31 -21.07 -35.08
CA TRP A 87 -44.34 -19.98 -35.20
C TRP A 87 -42.91 -20.50 -35.29
N PRO A 88 -42.12 -20.03 -36.29
CA PRO A 88 -40.72 -20.35 -36.35
C PRO A 88 -39.98 -19.73 -35.16
N PRO A 89 -38.88 -20.35 -34.68
CA PRO A 89 -38.09 -19.83 -33.56
C PRO A 89 -37.69 -18.35 -33.68
N TYR A 90 -37.42 -17.88 -34.91
CA TYR A 90 -37.17 -16.47 -35.20
C TYR A 90 -38.34 -15.57 -34.76
N ARG A 91 -39.57 -15.89 -35.18
CA ARG A 91 -40.76 -15.09 -34.84
C ARG A 91 -41.08 -15.20 -33.36
N THR A 92 -40.87 -16.39 -32.76
CA THR A 92 -41.02 -16.58 -31.32
C THR A 92 -40.07 -15.67 -30.54
N GLY A 93 -38.78 -15.62 -30.92
CA GLY A 93 -37.79 -14.73 -30.31
C GLY A 93 -38.18 -13.25 -30.40
N GLU A 94 -38.58 -12.80 -31.59
CA GLU A 94 -39.04 -11.42 -31.80
C GLU A 94 -40.25 -11.08 -30.94
N TYR A 95 -41.24 -11.97 -30.90
CA TYR A 95 -42.46 -11.77 -30.13
C TYR A 95 -42.18 -11.73 -28.61
N ILE A 96 -41.24 -12.52 -28.08
CA ILE A 96 -40.85 -12.46 -26.67
C ILE A 96 -40.36 -11.05 -26.31
N LEU A 97 -39.51 -10.45 -27.15
CA LEU A 97 -39.04 -9.08 -26.93
C LEU A 97 -40.20 -8.08 -26.95
N GLU A 98 -41.07 -8.17 -27.96
CA GLU A 98 -42.25 -7.30 -28.05
C GLU A 98 -43.17 -7.45 -26.82
N PHE A 99 -43.38 -8.69 -26.35
CA PHE A 99 -44.19 -8.99 -25.17
C PHE A 99 -43.61 -8.33 -23.92
N LEU A 100 -42.30 -8.48 -23.70
CA LEU A 100 -41.63 -7.87 -22.55
C LEU A 100 -41.72 -6.35 -22.58
N HIS A 101 -41.58 -5.69 -23.74
CA HIS A 101 -41.78 -4.25 -23.84
C HIS A 101 -43.22 -3.79 -23.66
N ARG A 102 -44.22 -4.62 -23.99
CA ARG A 102 -45.62 -4.29 -23.72
C ARG A 102 -46.00 -4.44 -22.24
N LYS A 103 -45.39 -5.39 -21.54
CA LYS A 103 -45.86 -5.86 -20.22
C LYS A 103 -44.93 -5.49 -19.07
N VAL A 104 -43.64 -5.37 -19.33
CA VAL A 104 -42.59 -5.24 -18.31
C VAL A 104 -41.76 -3.98 -18.55
N PHE A 105 -41.14 -3.81 -19.70
CA PHE A 105 -40.19 -2.72 -19.93
C PHE A 105 -40.91 -1.40 -20.26
N ILE A 106 -41.00 -0.51 -19.27
CA ILE A 106 -41.72 0.78 -19.36
C ILE A 106 -40.74 1.94 -19.59
N ALA A 107 -39.68 2.02 -18.79
CA ALA A 107 -38.74 3.14 -18.83
C ALA A 107 -37.29 2.70 -18.60
N TYR A 108 -36.40 3.14 -19.48
CA TYR A 108 -34.96 2.88 -19.35
C TYR A 108 -34.35 3.71 -18.20
N ASP A 109 -33.53 3.09 -17.36
CA ASP A 109 -32.74 3.72 -16.30
C ASP A 109 -31.37 3.04 -16.20
N GLU A 110 -30.32 3.67 -16.73
CA GLU A 110 -28.94 3.18 -16.74
C GLU A 110 -28.48 2.60 -15.37
N TYR A 111 -28.88 3.24 -14.26
CA TYR A 111 -28.42 2.91 -12.92
C TYR A 111 -29.30 1.88 -12.20
N GLN A 112 -30.39 1.45 -12.81
CA GLN A 112 -31.25 0.39 -12.31
C GLN A 112 -30.82 -0.92 -12.98
N THR A 113 -30.28 -1.89 -12.23
CA THR A 113 -29.92 -3.21 -12.78
C THR A 113 -30.71 -4.40 -12.20
N ARG A 114 -31.59 -4.14 -11.24
CA ARG A 114 -32.27 -5.19 -10.46
C ARG A 114 -33.50 -5.73 -11.19
N VAL A 115 -33.60 -7.04 -11.31
CA VAL A 115 -34.67 -7.73 -12.03
C VAL A 115 -36.02 -7.64 -11.32
N ASP A 116 -36.03 -7.64 -9.98
CA ASP A 116 -37.24 -7.47 -9.18
C ASP A 116 -37.92 -6.11 -9.43
N VAL A 117 -37.14 -5.04 -9.43
CA VAL A 117 -37.63 -3.68 -9.70
C VAL A 117 -38.09 -3.54 -11.14
N ALA A 118 -37.41 -4.17 -12.11
CA ALA A 118 -37.87 -4.19 -13.50
C ALA A 118 -39.25 -4.85 -13.63
N LEU A 119 -39.47 -5.99 -12.97
CA LEU A 119 -40.77 -6.66 -12.96
C LEU A 119 -41.87 -5.86 -12.25
N GLN A 120 -41.54 -5.18 -11.15
CA GLN A 120 -42.54 -4.49 -10.32
C GLN A 120 -42.90 -3.09 -10.84
N THR A 121 -41.93 -2.37 -11.42
CA THR A 121 -42.06 -0.94 -11.75
C THR A 121 -41.92 -0.65 -13.24
N GLY A 122 -41.41 -1.62 -14.00
CA GLY A 122 -41.04 -1.48 -15.39
C GLY A 122 -39.84 -0.58 -15.67
N ARG A 123 -39.06 -0.21 -14.65
CA ARG A 123 -37.77 0.46 -14.84
C ARG A 123 -36.66 -0.55 -15.02
N PHE A 124 -35.92 -0.45 -16.12
CA PHE A 124 -34.93 -1.46 -16.52
C PHE A 124 -33.68 -0.80 -17.14
N ASN A 125 -32.57 -1.53 -17.14
CA ASN A 125 -31.41 -1.26 -17.99
C ASN A 125 -31.06 -2.47 -18.86
N CYS A 126 -29.99 -2.36 -19.66
CA CYS A 126 -29.53 -3.39 -20.59
C CYS A 126 -29.36 -4.77 -19.94
N VAL A 127 -28.81 -4.83 -18.73
CA VAL A 127 -28.56 -6.10 -18.03
C VAL A 127 -29.87 -6.72 -17.54
N SER A 128 -30.72 -5.94 -16.87
CA SER A 128 -32.00 -6.45 -16.37
C SER A 128 -32.93 -6.90 -17.51
N SER A 129 -32.94 -6.19 -18.65
CA SER A 129 -33.72 -6.58 -19.81
C SER A 129 -33.16 -7.81 -20.52
N ALA A 130 -31.84 -7.93 -20.62
CA ALA A 130 -31.19 -9.11 -21.17
C ALA A 130 -31.46 -10.37 -20.34
N VAL A 131 -31.37 -10.26 -19.00
CA VAL A 131 -31.66 -11.38 -18.09
C VAL A 131 -33.14 -11.80 -18.19
N LEU A 132 -34.07 -10.85 -18.22
CA LEU A 132 -35.49 -11.17 -18.39
C LEU A 132 -35.79 -11.78 -19.77
N TYR A 133 -35.19 -11.26 -20.84
CA TYR A 133 -35.32 -11.87 -22.16
C TYR A 133 -34.78 -13.30 -22.18
N LEU A 134 -33.60 -13.55 -21.59
CA LEU A 134 -33.03 -14.90 -21.46
C LEU A 134 -34.01 -15.85 -20.77
N ILE A 135 -34.58 -15.46 -19.61
CA ILE A 135 -35.53 -16.27 -18.85
C ILE A 135 -36.76 -16.63 -19.70
N PHE A 136 -37.37 -15.65 -20.35
CA PHE A 136 -38.59 -15.85 -21.13
C PHE A 136 -38.31 -16.67 -22.40
N ALA A 137 -37.22 -16.38 -23.11
CA ALA A 137 -36.83 -17.12 -24.30
C ALA A 137 -36.48 -18.59 -23.99
N ARG A 138 -35.77 -18.85 -22.89
CA ARG A 138 -35.50 -20.21 -22.41
C ARG A 138 -36.80 -20.95 -22.05
N SER A 139 -37.77 -20.26 -21.45
CA SER A 139 -39.08 -20.86 -21.14
C SER A 139 -39.90 -21.22 -22.38
N ALA A 140 -39.68 -20.51 -23.49
CA ALA A 140 -40.27 -20.80 -24.79
C ALA A 140 -39.48 -21.86 -25.60
N GLY A 141 -38.45 -22.48 -25.00
CA GLY A 141 -37.63 -23.51 -25.65
C GLY A 141 -36.57 -22.98 -26.61
N LEU A 142 -36.28 -21.68 -26.59
CA LEU A 142 -35.21 -21.11 -27.41
C LEU A 142 -33.84 -21.32 -26.75
N THR A 143 -32.83 -21.56 -27.60
CA THR A 143 -31.42 -21.53 -27.18
C THR A 143 -30.93 -20.09 -27.26
N VAL A 144 -30.51 -19.54 -26.12
CA VAL A 144 -30.08 -18.15 -25.99
C VAL A 144 -28.78 -18.10 -25.22
N GLN A 145 -27.89 -17.18 -25.61
CA GLN A 145 -26.68 -16.85 -24.89
C GLN A 145 -26.63 -15.35 -24.58
N GLY A 146 -25.90 -14.97 -23.54
CA GLY A 146 -25.58 -13.57 -23.30
C GLY A 146 -24.45 -13.10 -24.23
N VAL A 147 -24.42 -11.80 -24.49
CA VAL A 147 -23.29 -11.13 -25.13
C VAL A 147 -22.93 -9.92 -24.31
N SER A 148 -21.65 -9.77 -24.00
CA SER A 148 -21.09 -8.56 -23.40
C SER A 148 -20.15 -7.88 -24.37
N THR A 149 -20.25 -6.56 -24.44
CA THR A 149 -19.25 -5.68 -25.03
C THR A 149 -18.54 -4.89 -23.93
N ALA A 150 -17.74 -3.89 -24.30
CA ALA A 150 -17.09 -3.00 -23.35
C ALA A 150 -18.09 -2.04 -22.65
N ASP A 151 -19.22 -1.75 -23.27
CA ASP A 151 -20.16 -0.69 -22.89
C ASP A 151 -21.60 -1.14 -22.67
N HIS A 152 -22.00 -2.33 -23.16
CA HIS A 152 -23.36 -2.83 -23.00
C HIS A 152 -23.43 -4.36 -23.00
N ALA A 153 -24.60 -4.90 -22.65
CA ALA A 153 -24.89 -6.32 -22.67
C ALA A 153 -26.26 -6.58 -23.29
N PHE A 154 -26.37 -7.68 -24.05
CA PHE A 154 -27.57 -8.09 -24.76
C PHE A 154 -27.63 -9.62 -24.89
N CYS A 155 -28.58 -10.15 -25.64
CA CYS A 155 -28.71 -11.59 -25.88
C CYS A 155 -28.57 -11.94 -27.36
N SER A 156 -28.15 -13.15 -27.67
CA SER A 156 -28.28 -13.72 -29.01
C SER A 156 -29.09 -15.01 -28.96
N VAL A 157 -30.05 -15.16 -29.88
CA VAL A 157 -30.79 -16.40 -30.11
C VAL A 157 -30.03 -17.24 -31.11
N ILE A 158 -29.77 -18.50 -30.77
CA ILE A 158 -29.07 -19.45 -31.62
C ILE A 158 -30.11 -20.23 -32.43
N LEU A 159 -30.16 -19.96 -33.74
CA LEU A 159 -31.06 -20.59 -34.69
C LEU A 159 -30.30 -21.58 -35.59
N PRO A 160 -31.00 -22.52 -36.26
CA PRO A 160 -30.37 -23.37 -37.26
C PRO A 160 -29.77 -22.54 -38.41
N GLY A 161 -28.44 -22.41 -38.45
CA GLY A 161 -27.71 -21.74 -39.52
C GLY A 161 -27.51 -20.24 -39.36
N GLU A 162 -28.05 -19.61 -38.30
CA GLU A 162 -27.80 -18.19 -38.00
C GLU A 162 -27.83 -17.88 -36.50
N ILE A 163 -27.16 -16.81 -36.10
CA ILE A 163 -27.23 -16.23 -34.74
C ILE A 163 -27.89 -14.88 -34.87
N VAL A 164 -28.97 -14.66 -34.13
CA VAL A 164 -29.75 -13.43 -34.16
C VAL A 164 -29.54 -12.66 -32.88
N ASP A 165 -28.99 -11.45 -32.99
CA ASP A 165 -28.84 -10.56 -31.86
C ASP A 165 -30.18 -9.95 -31.45
N VAL A 166 -30.32 -9.72 -30.16
CA VAL A 166 -31.50 -9.15 -29.54
C VAL A 166 -31.05 -8.03 -28.61
N GLU A 167 -31.14 -6.81 -29.11
CA GLU A 167 -30.93 -5.61 -28.32
C GLU A 167 -32.17 -5.38 -27.45
N THR A 168 -32.10 -5.89 -26.22
CA THR A 168 -33.27 -5.97 -25.35
C THR A 168 -33.78 -4.61 -24.85
N THR A 169 -33.01 -3.54 -25.03
CA THR A 169 -33.38 -2.21 -24.55
C THR A 169 -34.41 -1.49 -25.41
N THR A 170 -34.67 -1.95 -26.63
CA THR A 170 -35.62 -1.32 -27.55
C THR A 170 -36.68 -2.31 -28.04
N PHE A 171 -37.90 -1.82 -28.25
CA PHE A 171 -39.02 -2.64 -28.72
C PHE A 171 -38.71 -3.33 -30.05
N HIS A 172 -37.98 -2.65 -30.94
CA HIS A 172 -37.60 -3.15 -32.27
C HIS A 172 -36.23 -3.84 -32.31
N GLY A 173 -35.61 -4.11 -31.16
CA GLY A 173 -34.23 -4.57 -31.06
C GLY A 173 -33.95 -6.03 -31.46
N PHE A 174 -34.94 -6.78 -31.95
CA PHE A 174 -34.73 -8.13 -32.48
C PHE A 174 -34.21 -8.08 -33.93
N ASP A 175 -33.08 -8.74 -34.19
CA ASP A 175 -32.33 -8.66 -35.45
C ASP A 175 -32.03 -7.21 -35.89
N PRO A 176 -31.32 -6.44 -35.04
CA PRO A 176 -31.12 -5.00 -35.25
C PRO A 176 -30.34 -4.68 -36.53
N GLY A 177 -29.54 -5.63 -37.05
CA GLY A 177 -28.80 -5.46 -38.30
C GLY A 177 -29.69 -5.39 -39.56
N LYS A 178 -30.97 -5.81 -39.48
CA LYS A 178 -31.90 -5.82 -40.61
C LYS A 178 -32.99 -4.74 -40.53
N LYS A 179 -33.06 -3.96 -39.44
CA LYS A 179 -34.11 -2.96 -39.19
C LYS A 179 -33.54 -1.54 -39.16
N LYS A 180 -34.14 -0.61 -39.90
CA LYS A 180 -33.69 0.78 -39.95
C LYS A 180 -34.10 1.56 -38.70
N GLU A 181 -35.27 1.24 -38.18
CA GLU A 181 -35.93 1.85 -37.00
C GLU A 181 -35.09 1.68 -35.73
N PHE A 182 -34.25 0.64 -35.69
CA PHE A 182 -33.41 0.33 -34.54
C PHE A 182 -32.30 1.36 -34.28
N VAL A 183 -31.64 1.86 -35.33
CA VAL A 183 -30.45 2.72 -35.18
C VAL A 183 -30.80 4.05 -34.54
N ASP A 184 -31.98 4.59 -34.86
CA ASP A 184 -32.48 5.84 -34.29
C ASP A 184 -32.94 5.65 -32.84
N ASP A 185 -33.65 4.55 -32.52
CA ASP A 185 -34.17 4.33 -31.17
C ASP A 185 -33.07 3.99 -30.15
N PHE A 186 -32.10 3.14 -30.51
CA PHE A 186 -31.08 2.66 -29.57
C PHE A 186 -30.15 3.78 -29.09
N GLY A 187 -29.62 4.57 -30.01
CA GLY A 187 -28.72 5.69 -29.67
C GLY A 187 -29.42 6.77 -28.86
N ASN A 188 -30.70 7.06 -29.16
CA ASN A 188 -31.48 8.06 -28.43
C ASN A 188 -31.87 7.63 -27.01
N ILE A 189 -32.17 6.34 -26.81
CA ILE A 189 -32.60 5.81 -25.51
C ILE A 189 -31.42 5.56 -24.57
N THR A 190 -30.34 4.97 -25.09
CA THR A 190 -29.24 4.46 -24.25
C THR A 190 -28.00 5.35 -24.27
N GLY A 191 -27.83 6.18 -25.31
CA GLY A 191 -26.59 6.95 -25.52
C GLY A 191 -25.39 6.12 -26.00
N TYR A 192 -25.53 4.81 -26.20
CA TYR A 192 -24.48 3.92 -26.69
C TYR A 192 -24.54 3.74 -28.20
N SER A 193 -23.41 3.29 -28.78
CA SER A 193 -23.33 2.94 -30.19
C SER A 193 -23.54 1.45 -30.38
N TYR A 194 -24.53 1.07 -31.19
CA TYR A 194 -24.73 -0.33 -31.54
C TYR A 194 -23.50 -0.87 -32.26
N VAL A 195 -22.96 -1.98 -31.76
CA VAL A 195 -21.84 -2.68 -32.39
C VAL A 195 -22.43 -3.78 -33.28
N PRO A 196 -22.38 -3.70 -34.62
CA PRO A 196 -22.98 -4.71 -35.48
C PRO A 196 -22.20 -6.05 -35.45
N PRO A 197 -22.81 -7.17 -35.90
CA PRO A 197 -22.15 -8.47 -35.90
C PRO A 197 -20.84 -8.47 -36.67
N SER A 198 -20.72 -7.65 -37.72
CA SER A 198 -19.50 -7.51 -38.50
C SER A 198 -18.27 -7.02 -37.71
N ASP A 199 -18.44 -6.47 -36.49
CA ASP A 199 -17.35 -5.98 -35.61
C ASP A 199 -17.04 -7.00 -34.47
N TYR A 200 -17.03 -8.30 -34.83
CA TYR A 200 -16.87 -9.47 -33.94
C TYR A 200 -15.73 -9.36 -32.91
N ALA A 201 -14.67 -8.61 -33.19
CA ALA A 201 -13.50 -8.50 -32.31
C ALA A 201 -13.80 -7.84 -30.94
N LYS A 202 -14.94 -7.15 -30.80
CA LYS A 202 -15.33 -6.42 -29.57
C LYS A 202 -16.40 -7.11 -28.74
N ARG A 203 -16.86 -8.29 -29.16
CA ARG A 203 -17.99 -9.01 -28.56
C ARG A 203 -17.49 -10.28 -27.86
N ASN A 204 -17.92 -10.47 -26.62
CA ASN A 204 -17.67 -11.70 -25.88
C ASN A 204 -19.00 -12.43 -25.70
N SER A 205 -19.11 -13.64 -26.26
CA SER A 205 -20.21 -14.54 -25.92
C SER A 205 -20.01 -15.04 -24.49
N ILE A 206 -21.08 -14.97 -23.70
CA ILE A 206 -21.09 -15.37 -22.29
C ILE A 206 -22.27 -16.30 -22.00
N GLY A 207 -22.06 -17.22 -21.07
CA GLY A 207 -23.12 -18.10 -20.57
C GLY A 207 -24.19 -17.34 -19.76
N GLU A 208 -25.18 -18.09 -19.28
CA GLU A 208 -26.23 -17.60 -18.39
C GLU A 208 -25.65 -17.05 -17.07
N LYS A 209 -24.67 -17.75 -16.49
CA LYS A 209 -23.93 -17.30 -15.29
C LYS A 209 -23.17 -16.02 -15.56
N GLY A 210 -22.51 -15.92 -16.72
CA GLY A 210 -21.82 -14.72 -17.16
C GLY A 210 -22.77 -13.53 -17.24
N LEU A 211 -23.92 -13.69 -17.90
CA LEU A 211 -24.93 -12.63 -18.05
C LEU A 211 -25.51 -12.20 -16.69
N LEU A 212 -25.87 -13.16 -15.85
CA LEU A 212 -26.34 -12.91 -14.48
C LEU A 212 -25.30 -12.19 -13.63
N SER A 213 -24.01 -12.50 -13.79
CA SER A 213 -22.90 -11.86 -13.06
C SER A 213 -22.78 -10.35 -13.36
N LEU A 214 -23.32 -9.89 -14.50
CA LEU A 214 -23.34 -8.46 -14.84
C LEU A 214 -24.26 -7.65 -13.91
N ILE A 215 -25.24 -8.29 -13.26
CA ILE A 215 -26.05 -7.66 -12.21
C ILE A 215 -25.13 -7.24 -11.05
N LEU A 216 -24.24 -8.15 -10.61
CA LEU A 216 -23.25 -7.85 -9.58
C LEU A 216 -22.27 -6.77 -10.03
N GLN A 217 -21.79 -6.82 -11.28
CA GLN A 217 -20.90 -5.80 -11.84
C GLN A 217 -21.50 -4.40 -11.79
N ASN A 218 -22.75 -4.23 -12.21
CA ASN A 218 -23.45 -2.95 -12.15
C ASN A 218 -23.59 -2.45 -10.70
N ARG A 219 -23.93 -3.34 -9.77
CA ARG A 219 -24.03 -3.01 -8.34
C ARG A 219 -22.67 -2.60 -7.75
N ILE A 220 -21.61 -3.32 -8.08
CA ILE A 220 -20.23 -2.97 -7.68
C ILE A 220 -19.88 -1.59 -8.22
N SER A 221 -20.10 -1.31 -9.51
CA SER A 221 -19.82 -0.01 -10.12
C SER A 221 -20.53 1.15 -9.41
N LEU A 222 -21.80 0.98 -9.02
CA LEU A 222 -22.54 1.98 -8.25
C LEU A 222 -21.94 2.25 -6.87
N LEU A 223 -21.49 1.21 -6.16
CA LEU A 223 -20.83 1.33 -4.86
C LEU A 223 -19.45 1.98 -4.99
N GLU A 224 -18.68 1.63 -6.02
CA GLU A 224 -17.38 2.25 -6.31
C GLU A 224 -17.51 3.75 -6.60
N ARG A 225 -18.51 4.17 -7.40
CA ARG A 225 -18.81 5.60 -7.63
C ARG A 225 -19.12 6.35 -6.34
N ARG A 226 -19.70 5.69 -5.34
CA ARG A 226 -19.99 6.23 -4.01
C ARG A 226 -18.84 6.05 -3.02
N ARG A 227 -17.70 5.51 -3.46
CA ARG A 227 -16.54 5.13 -2.62
C ARG A 227 -16.88 4.17 -1.47
N GLN A 228 -17.94 3.38 -1.62
CA GLN A 228 -18.35 2.35 -0.67
C GLN A 228 -17.55 1.05 -0.88
N PHE A 229 -16.22 1.13 -0.82
CA PHE A 229 -15.33 0.02 -1.19
C PHE A 229 -15.40 -1.19 -0.25
N ALA A 230 -15.88 -1.02 0.99
CA ALA A 230 -16.12 -2.16 1.87
C ALA A 230 -17.26 -3.05 1.34
N ASP A 231 -18.33 -2.42 0.85
CA ASP A 231 -19.54 -3.10 0.38
C ASP A 231 -19.34 -3.79 -0.98
N THR A 232 -18.26 -3.46 -1.71
CA THR A 232 -17.93 -4.09 -3.00
C THR A 232 -17.23 -5.43 -2.85
N ILE A 233 -16.68 -5.74 -1.68
CA ILE A 233 -15.83 -6.91 -1.48
C ILE A 233 -16.63 -8.20 -1.62
N GLU A 234 -17.72 -8.34 -0.87
CA GLU A 234 -18.58 -9.52 -0.92
C GLU A 234 -19.18 -9.72 -2.32
N LEU A 235 -19.65 -8.64 -2.96
CA LEU A 235 -20.21 -8.71 -4.31
C LEU A 235 -19.17 -9.12 -5.35
N SER A 236 -17.93 -8.65 -5.21
CA SER A 236 -16.85 -9.01 -6.13
C SER A 236 -16.40 -10.45 -5.96
N VAL A 237 -16.36 -10.94 -4.71
CA VAL A 237 -16.13 -12.37 -4.39
C VAL A 237 -17.24 -13.22 -4.99
N ASP A 238 -18.50 -12.85 -4.76
CA ASP A 238 -19.65 -13.55 -5.31
C ASP A 238 -19.60 -13.58 -6.83
N ARG A 239 -19.24 -12.46 -7.48
CA ARG A 239 -19.12 -12.39 -8.94
C ARG A 239 -18.06 -13.36 -9.47
N TYR A 240 -16.88 -13.37 -8.86
CA TYR A 240 -15.79 -14.27 -9.26
C TYR A 240 -16.16 -15.74 -9.06
N VAL A 241 -16.74 -16.09 -7.91
CA VAL A 241 -17.12 -17.48 -7.63
C VAL A 241 -18.27 -17.94 -8.52
N PHE A 242 -19.23 -17.05 -8.83
CA PHE A 242 -20.40 -17.36 -9.63
C PHE A 242 -20.07 -17.61 -11.11
N SER A 243 -19.11 -16.86 -11.67
CA SER A 243 -18.71 -16.96 -13.07
C SER A 243 -17.20 -16.78 -13.22
N PRO A 244 -16.38 -17.78 -12.85
CA PRO A 244 -14.93 -17.60 -12.75
C PRO A 244 -14.26 -17.46 -14.11
N ASP A 245 -13.58 -16.33 -14.32
CA ASP A 245 -12.72 -16.05 -15.45
C ASP A 245 -11.66 -14.98 -15.07
N ALA A 246 -10.80 -14.61 -16.03
CA ALA A 246 -9.76 -13.62 -15.80
C ALA A 246 -10.31 -12.19 -15.56
N ASP A 247 -11.46 -11.84 -16.13
CA ASP A 247 -12.09 -10.52 -15.93
C ASP A 247 -12.64 -10.39 -14.51
N THR A 248 -13.40 -11.39 -14.09
CA THR A 248 -14.03 -11.46 -12.77
C THR A 248 -13.01 -11.57 -11.65
N GLU A 249 -11.92 -12.30 -11.86
CA GLU A 249 -10.77 -12.28 -10.96
C GLU A 249 -10.15 -10.89 -10.88
N GLY A 250 -9.89 -10.25 -12.02
CA GLY A 250 -9.33 -8.91 -12.09
C GLY A 250 -10.19 -7.86 -11.36
N HIS A 251 -11.52 -7.95 -11.48
CA HIS A 251 -12.45 -7.10 -10.76
C HIS A 251 -12.43 -7.34 -9.25
N MET A 252 -12.37 -8.60 -8.81
CA MET A 252 -12.22 -8.93 -7.39
C MET A 252 -10.92 -8.37 -6.81
N VAL A 253 -9.80 -8.58 -7.49
CA VAL A 253 -8.51 -8.02 -7.08
C VAL A 253 -8.58 -6.50 -7.00
N ARG A 254 -9.18 -5.83 -7.98
CA ARG A 254 -9.37 -4.36 -7.96
C ARG A 254 -10.18 -3.90 -6.75
N ALA A 255 -11.27 -4.60 -6.41
CA ALA A 255 -12.07 -4.27 -5.24
C ALA A 255 -11.23 -4.39 -3.94
N PHE A 256 -10.41 -5.43 -3.81
CA PHE A 256 -9.52 -5.62 -2.66
C PHE A 256 -8.49 -4.48 -2.57
N LEU A 257 -7.88 -4.09 -3.68
CA LEU A 257 -6.92 -2.99 -3.74
C LEU A 257 -7.55 -1.65 -3.38
N ASN A 258 -8.77 -1.38 -3.88
CA ASN A 258 -9.52 -0.15 -3.58
C ASN A 258 -9.85 -0.06 -2.09
N TYR A 259 -10.25 -1.16 -1.45
CA TYR A 259 -10.51 -1.18 -0.01
C TYR A 259 -9.23 -1.03 0.81
N ALA A 260 -8.13 -1.70 0.43
CA ALA A 260 -6.83 -1.51 1.07
C ALA A 260 -6.34 -0.05 0.95
N ALA A 261 -6.56 0.59 -0.20
CA ALA A 261 -6.25 2.01 -0.39
C ALA A 261 -7.11 2.92 0.50
N LEU A 262 -8.41 2.64 0.66
CA LEU A 262 -9.28 3.36 1.60
C LEU A 262 -8.77 3.26 3.05
N LEU A 263 -8.36 2.06 3.47
CA LEU A 263 -7.78 1.86 4.80
C LEU A 263 -6.45 2.60 4.95
N ASN A 264 -5.62 2.63 3.90
CA ASN A 264 -4.38 3.39 3.87
C ASN A 264 -4.63 4.90 4.04
N GLU A 265 -5.60 5.48 3.33
CA GLU A 265 -6.00 6.89 3.50
C GLU A 265 -6.42 7.20 4.94
N GLY A 266 -7.13 6.26 5.59
CA GLY A 266 -7.51 6.35 7.00
C GLY A 266 -6.41 6.02 8.01
N LYS A 267 -5.15 5.86 7.58
CA LYS A 267 -4.01 5.41 8.41
C LYS A 267 -4.23 4.06 9.12
N ARG A 268 -5.16 3.23 8.64
CA ARG A 268 -5.50 1.90 9.18
C ARG A 268 -4.61 0.82 8.54
N TYR A 269 -3.30 1.04 8.52
CA TYR A 269 -2.35 0.24 7.72
C TYR A 269 -2.31 -1.24 8.11
N VAL A 270 -2.26 -1.53 9.42
CA VAL A 270 -2.25 -2.92 9.93
C VAL A 270 -3.51 -3.67 9.51
N GLN A 271 -4.66 -2.99 9.53
CA GLN A 271 -5.92 -3.61 9.11
C GLN A 271 -5.94 -3.86 7.60
N ALA A 272 -5.32 -2.98 6.80
CA ALA A 272 -5.18 -3.19 5.36
C ALA A 272 -4.27 -4.39 5.04
N ILE A 273 -3.14 -4.52 5.74
CA ILE A 273 -2.23 -5.67 5.60
C ILE A 273 -2.95 -6.97 5.99
N ASN A 274 -3.59 -7.01 7.17
CA ASN A 274 -4.32 -8.20 7.61
C ASN A 274 -5.45 -8.60 6.63
N PHE A 275 -6.14 -7.62 6.06
CA PHE A 275 -7.15 -7.86 5.03
C PHE A 275 -6.54 -8.49 3.77
N LEU A 276 -5.43 -7.92 3.28
CA LEU A 276 -4.75 -8.44 2.09
C LEU A 276 -4.13 -9.82 2.33
N ASP A 277 -3.58 -10.08 3.52
CA ASP A 277 -3.05 -11.39 3.89
C ASP A 277 -4.15 -12.46 3.82
N ARG A 278 -5.32 -12.18 4.39
CA ARG A 278 -6.50 -13.06 4.29
C ARG A 278 -6.95 -13.25 2.84
N ALA A 279 -6.91 -12.19 2.03
CA ALA A 279 -7.24 -12.27 0.60
C ALA A 279 -6.24 -13.14 -0.18
N VAL A 280 -4.93 -13.02 0.12
CA VAL A 280 -3.86 -13.84 -0.47
C VAL A 280 -3.97 -15.29 -0.04
N GLU A 281 -4.22 -15.56 1.23
CA GLU A 281 -4.42 -16.91 1.75
C GLU A 281 -5.56 -17.63 1.03
N ARG A 282 -6.64 -16.91 0.72
CA ARG A 282 -7.85 -17.48 0.13
C ARG A 282 -7.84 -17.53 -1.40
N TYR A 283 -7.41 -16.46 -2.07
CA TYR A 283 -7.50 -16.30 -3.52
C TYR A 283 -6.14 -16.35 -4.24
N GLY A 284 -5.08 -16.62 -3.48
CA GLY A 284 -3.73 -16.69 -3.99
C GLY A 284 -3.08 -15.32 -4.20
N TRP A 285 -1.77 -15.35 -4.32
CA TRP A 285 -0.98 -14.15 -4.58
C TRP A 285 -1.20 -13.61 -5.99
N LYS A 286 -1.30 -12.28 -6.11
CA LYS A 286 -1.38 -11.54 -7.38
C LYS A 286 -0.31 -10.46 -7.40
N SER A 287 0.29 -10.23 -8.58
CA SER A 287 1.37 -9.25 -8.74
C SER A 287 0.97 -7.85 -8.28
N ASP A 288 -0.30 -7.47 -8.44
CA ASP A 288 -0.83 -6.17 -8.04
C ASP A 288 -0.77 -5.94 -6.52
N TYR A 289 -0.77 -7.01 -5.72
CA TYR A 289 -0.68 -6.89 -4.25
C TYR A 289 0.69 -6.37 -3.80
N GLN A 290 1.77 -6.70 -4.51
CA GLN A 290 3.12 -6.29 -4.14
C GLN A 290 3.22 -4.76 -3.97
N LYS A 291 2.62 -4.02 -4.90
CA LYS A 291 2.64 -2.55 -4.90
C LYS A 291 1.94 -1.99 -3.67
N ILE A 292 0.76 -2.49 -3.32
CA ILE A 292 -0.01 -1.96 -2.18
C ILE A 292 0.60 -2.39 -0.83
N PHE A 293 1.13 -3.63 -0.71
CA PHE A 293 1.87 -4.05 0.48
C PHE A 293 3.10 -3.16 0.70
N GLY A 294 3.84 -2.83 -0.36
CA GLY A 294 4.97 -1.91 -0.29
C GLY A 294 4.58 -0.51 0.19
N VAL A 295 3.48 0.04 -0.34
CA VAL A 295 2.95 1.37 0.08
C VAL A 295 2.51 1.36 1.55
N LEU A 296 1.75 0.34 1.96
CA LEU A 296 1.27 0.20 3.34
C LEU A 296 2.43 0.08 4.32
N SER A 297 3.41 -0.76 4.00
CA SER A 297 4.59 -1.01 4.82
C SER A 297 5.46 0.24 4.95
N TYR A 298 5.67 0.97 3.85
CA TYR A 298 6.35 2.28 3.86
C TYR A 298 5.63 3.27 4.79
N ASN A 299 4.30 3.39 4.68
CA ASN A 299 3.53 4.33 5.48
C ASN A 299 3.53 3.99 6.98
N ILE A 300 3.55 2.69 7.35
CA ILE A 300 3.73 2.26 8.73
C ILE A 300 5.05 2.78 9.29
N VAL A 301 6.15 2.59 8.55
CA VAL A 301 7.48 3.05 8.96
C VAL A 301 7.51 4.57 9.09
N VAL A 302 6.92 5.30 8.15
CA VAL A 302 6.83 6.77 8.22
C VAL A 302 6.03 7.24 9.43
N ASP A 303 4.90 6.59 9.76
CA ASP A 303 4.11 6.94 10.96
C ASP A 303 4.91 6.72 12.25
N LEU A 304 5.66 5.62 12.36
CA LEU A 304 6.55 5.35 13.48
C LEU A 304 7.65 6.41 13.62
N ILE A 305 8.27 6.80 12.49
CA ILE A 305 9.27 7.88 12.46
C ILE A 305 8.67 9.21 12.93
N GLN A 306 7.46 9.55 12.50
CA GLN A 306 6.77 10.79 12.89
C GLN A 306 6.45 10.81 14.39
N ARG A 307 6.26 9.64 15.00
CA ARG A 307 6.00 9.47 16.43
C ARG A 307 7.27 9.27 17.26
N GLU A 308 8.44 9.41 16.64
CA GLU A 308 9.76 9.21 17.26
C GLU A 308 10.00 7.80 17.84
N LEU A 309 9.29 6.80 17.32
CA LEU A 309 9.41 5.38 17.66
C LEU A 309 10.39 4.68 16.71
N TYR A 310 11.67 5.07 16.77
CA TYR A 310 12.67 4.66 15.78
C TYR A 310 13.07 3.19 15.88
N GLU A 311 13.09 2.64 17.09
CA GLU A 311 13.42 1.25 17.36
C GLU A 311 12.35 0.31 16.76
N ASP A 312 11.07 0.66 16.97
CA ASP A 312 9.94 -0.03 16.34
C ASP A 312 10.00 0.11 14.80
N ALA A 313 10.37 1.29 14.30
CA ALA A 313 10.51 1.53 12.87
C ALA A 313 11.61 0.66 12.24
N LEU A 314 12.78 0.55 12.87
CA LEU A 314 13.87 -0.33 12.43
C LEU A 314 13.43 -1.80 12.44
N GLN A 315 12.77 -2.24 13.51
CA GLN A 315 12.25 -3.61 13.58
C GLN A 315 11.28 -3.90 12.43
N LYS A 316 10.39 -2.97 12.10
CA LYS A 316 9.46 -3.11 10.97
C LYS A 316 10.17 -3.14 9.63
N VAL A 317 11.18 -2.30 9.41
CA VAL A 317 11.98 -2.30 8.17
C VAL A 317 12.63 -3.66 7.93
N GLU A 318 13.18 -4.30 8.96
CA GLU A 318 13.79 -5.64 8.83
C GLU A 318 12.74 -6.71 8.51
N VAL A 319 11.58 -6.70 9.18
CA VAL A 319 10.48 -7.62 8.83
C VAL A 319 10.05 -7.44 7.37
N TYR A 320 9.98 -6.20 6.88
CA TYR A 320 9.60 -5.93 5.51
C TYR A 320 10.70 -6.24 4.49
N ARG A 321 11.98 -6.19 4.88
CA ARG A 321 13.11 -6.68 4.07
C ARG A 321 12.92 -8.17 3.76
N ASP A 322 12.65 -8.98 4.77
CA ASP A 322 12.48 -10.43 4.62
C ASP A 322 11.23 -10.81 3.83
N SER A 323 10.18 -9.99 3.91
CA SER A 323 8.93 -10.23 3.16
C SER A 323 9.04 -10.01 1.64
N GLY A 324 10.03 -9.22 1.18
CA GLY A 324 10.13 -8.78 -0.21
C GLY A 324 9.04 -7.79 -0.68
N TRP A 325 8.19 -7.30 0.22
CA TRP A 325 7.13 -6.33 -0.10
C TRP A 325 7.67 -4.95 -0.46
N ILE A 326 8.78 -4.56 0.16
CA ILE A 326 9.51 -3.33 -0.14
C ILE A 326 10.78 -3.72 -0.89
N GLY A 327 11.07 -3.05 -2.02
CA GLY A 327 12.32 -3.26 -2.74
C GLY A 327 13.54 -2.90 -1.89
N ALA A 328 14.64 -3.64 -2.02
CA ALA A 328 15.84 -3.49 -1.19
C ALA A 328 16.35 -2.04 -1.10
N SER A 329 16.36 -1.30 -2.21
CA SER A 329 16.74 0.12 -2.22
C SER A 329 15.89 0.99 -1.29
N ASN A 330 14.58 0.72 -1.21
CA ASN A 330 13.68 1.49 -0.35
C ASN A 330 13.85 1.09 1.13
N VAL A 331 14.12 -0.19 1.40
CA VAL A 331 14.45 -0.68 2.75
C VAL A 331 15.71 0.01 3.26
N ASP A 332 16.78 0.04 2.46
CA ASP A 332 18.05 0.65 2.85
C ASP A 332 17.92 2.18 3.04
N GLN A 333 17.14 2.84 2.18
CA GLN A 333 16.83 4.26 2.31
C GLN A 333 16.06 4.55 3.60
N LEU A 334 15.02 3.78 3.92
CA LEU A 334 14.25 3.94 5.16
C LEU A 334 15.13 3.69 6.39
N GLY A 335 15.91 2.60 6.38
CA GLY A 335 16.85 2.29 7.45
C GLY A 335 17.82 3.44 7.71
N SER A 336 18.37 4.04 6.65
CA SER A 336 19.24 5.22 6.76
C SER A 336 18.54 6.43 7.34
N GLN A 337 17.33 6.73 6.89
CA GLN A 337 16.55 7.87 7.39
C GLN A 337 16.17 7.71 8.87
N ILE A 338 15.83 6.49 9.30
CA ILE A 338 15.51 6.20 10.69
C ILE A 338 16.77 6.37 11.55
N ALA A 339 17.88 5.77 11.15
CA ALA A 339 19.15 5.84 11.87
C ALA A 339 19.65 7.28 12.04
N GLU A 340 19.60 8.10 10.98
CA GLU A 340 19.98 9.52 11.07
C GLU A 340 19.11 10.30 12.07
N ARG A 341 17.78 10.07 12.06
CA ARG A 341 16.85 10.76 12.98
C ARG A 341 17.01 10.29 14.42
N MET A 342 17.20 8.99 14.61
CA MET A 342 17.48 8.38 15.91
C MET A 342 18.75 8.95 16.52
N LEU A 343 19.84 8.98 15.74
CA LEU A 343 21.10 9.58 16.18
C LEU A 343 20.92 11.06 16.53
N ALA A 344 20.23 11.85 15.70
CA ALA A 344 19.97 13.26 15.98
C ALA A 344 19.13 13.51 17.25
N ARG A 345 18.17 12.62 17.57
CA ARG A 345 17.41 12.64 18.83
C ARG A 345 18.32 12.32 20.01
N ASP A 346 19.05 11.22 19.93
CA ASP A 346 19.78 10.64 21.06
C ASP A 346 21.03 11.45 21.42
N LEU A 347 21.69 12.09 20.44
CA LEU A 347 22.82 12.99 20.70
C LEU A 347 22.48 14.23 21.54
N LYS A 348 21.19 14.50 21.79
CA LYS A 348 20.76 15.54 22.73
C LYS A 348 20.88 15.11 24.20
N ILE A 349 20.89 13.80 24.46
CA ILE A 349 20.85 13.24 25.82
C ILE A 349 22.06 12.35 26.14
N LEU A 350 22.64 11.71 25.12
CA LEU A 350 23.81 10.86 25.27
C LEU A 350 25.07 11.68 25.56
N SER A 351 25.98 11.08 26.34
CA SER A 351 27.36 11.57 26.41
C SER A 351 28.04 11.45 25.06
N VAL A 352 29.11 12.22 24.85
CA VAL A 352 29.84 12.20 23.59
C VAL A 352 30.39 10.80 23.26
N GLN A 353 30.85 10.06 24.28
CA GLN A 353 31.37 8.70 24.10
C GLN A 353 30.25 7.70 23.71
N GLU A 354 29.08 7.81 24.32
CA GLU A 354 27.91 7.00 23.93
C GLU A 354 27.44 7.34 22.51
N GLY A 355 27.46 8.63 22.14
CA GLY A 355 27.14 9.08 20.78
C GLY A 355 28.08 8.51 19.72
N ILE A 356 29.40 8.45 20.00
CA ILE A 356 30.38 7.81 19.10
C ILE A 356 30.08 6.32 18.97
N GLY A 357 29.78 5.64 20.09
CA GLY A 357 29.40 4.23 20.10
C GLY A 357 28.16 3.95 19.24
N LEU A 358 27.11 4.75 19.41
CA LEU A 358 25.87 4.62 18.65
C LEU A 358 26.09 4.87 17.14
N ALA A 359 26.84 5.91 16.77
CA ALA A 359 27.15 6.18 15.37
C ALA A 359 27.95 5.02 14.72
N GLY A 360 28.90 4.44 15.45
CA GLY A 360 29.65 3.26 15.02
C GLY A 360 28.75 2.03 14.84
N GLU A 361 27.90 1.74 15.82
CA GLU A 361 26.96 0.61 15.74
C GLU A 361 26.03 0.73 14.52
N LEU A 362 25.51 1.92 14.25
CA LEU A 362 24.64 2.15 13.09
C LEU A 362 25.39 2.03 11.76
N TYR A 363 26.67 2.43 11.71
CA TYR A 363 27.53 2.23 10.55
C TYR A 363 27.81 0.74 10.30
N ASP A 364 28.15 0.00 11.35
CA ASP A 364 28.46 -1.44 11.27
C ASP A 364 27.25 -2.27 10.83
N LYS A 365 26.04 -1.85 11.22
CA LYS A 365 24.78 -2.44 10.74
C LYS A 365 24.43 -2.05 9.30
N GLY A 366 25.22 -1.22 8.64
CA GLY A 366 24.94 -0.71 7.30
C GLY A 366 23.78 0.29 7.24
N LEU A 367 23.34 0.81 8.39
CA LEU A 367 22.26 1.79 8.48
C LEU A 367 22.77 3.23 8.31
N LEU A 368 24.07 3.48 8.47
CA LEU A 368 24.67 4.77 8.10
C LEU A 368 25.63 4.58 6.92
N LYS A 369 25.51 5.48 5.94
CA LYS A 369 26.52 5.58 4.88
C LYS A 369 27.81 6.17 5.43
N ARG A 370 28.96 5.78 4.84
CA ARG A 370 30.29 6.21 5.29
C ARG A 370 30.40 7.72 5.47
N ASP A 371 29.95 8.51 4.49
CA ASP A 371 30.06 9.98 4.54
C ASP A 371 29.31 10.57 5.73
N ARG A 372 28.12 10.03 6.03
CA ARG A 372 27.29 10.43 7.17
C ARG A 372 27.90 9.99 8.50
N PHE A 373 28.38 8.76 8.57
CA PHE A 373 29.12 8.27 9.73
C PHE A 373 30.32 9.19 10.04
N LEU A 374 31.14 9.52 9.04
CA LEU A 374 32.28 10.41 9.20
C LEU A 374 31.87 11.82 9.67
N GLU A 375 30.77 12.36 9.15
CA GLU A 375 30.23 13.66 9.58
C GLU A 375 29.93 13.68 11.09
N TYR A 376 29.20 12.68 11.59
CA TYR A 376 28.88 12.56 13.01
C TYR A 376 30.12 12.24 13.86
N ALA A 377 30.96 11.30 13.43
CA ALA A 377 32.14 10.89 14.18
C ALA A 377 33.12 12.06 14.36
N VAL A 378 33.40 12.83 13.30
CA VAL A 378 34.26 14.01 13.36
C VAL A 378 33.70 15.06 14.32
N MET A 379 32.40 15.37 14.20
CA MET A 379 31.74 16.34 15.09
C MET A 379 31.84 15.92 16.56
N LEU A 380 31.57 14.64 16.87
CA LEU A 380 31.62 14.12 18.23
C LEU A 380 33.05 14.09 18.79
N HIS A 381 34.04 13.68 18.00
CA HIS A 381 35.43 13.69 18.44
C HIS A 381 35.97 15.11 18.70
N ILE A 382 35.56 16.09 17.90
CA ILE A 382 35.90 17.50 18.14
C ILE A 382 35.25 17.97 19.45
N ARG A 383 33.94 17.76 19.62
CA ARG A 383 33.22 18.15 20.85
C ARG A 383 33.83 17.53 22.11
N HIS A 384 34.22 16.25 22.06
CA HIS A 384 34.89 15.62 23.21
C HIS A 384 36.24 16.26 23.54
N SER A 385 36.98 16.64 22.50
CA SER A 385 38.29 17.28 22.67
C SER A 385 38.13 18.72 23.17
N GLU A 386 37.06 19.41 22.79
CA GLU A 386 36.69 20.72 23.34
C GLU A 386 36.37 20.65 24.84
N GLU A 387 35.72 19.57 25.31
CA GLU A 387 35.47 19.34 26.75
C GLU A 387 36.79 19.23 27.55
N LEU A 388 37.77 18.49 27.02
CA LEU A 388 39.11 18.37 27.61
C LEU A 388 39.86 19.71 27.59
N ALA A 389 39.87 20.38 26.45
CA ALA A 389 40.52 21.68 26.28
C ALA A 389 39.92 22.76 27.19
N SER A 390 38.60 22.75 27.38
CA SER A 390 37.90 23.67 28.28
C SER A 390 38.26 23.45 29.75
N ALA A 391 38.69 22.24 30.12
CA ALA A 391 39.27 21.93 31.43
C ALA A 391 40.77 22.30 31.54
N GLY A 392 41.36 22.87 30.48
CA GLY A 392 42.77 23.23 30.40
C GLY A 392 43.69 22.11 29.91
N ASP A 393 43.15 20.94 29.54
CA ASP A 393 43.92 19.80 29.05
C ASP A 393 44.03 19.79 27.52
N TYR A 394 44.84 20.72 26.99
CA TYR A 394 45.06 20.84 25.54
C TYR A 394 45.82 19.66 24.93
N LEU A 395 46.71 19.01 25.69
CA LEU A 395 47.44 17.83 25.21
C LEU A 395 46.55 16.59 25.19
N GLY A 396 45.68 16.39 26.19
CA GLY A 396 44.67 15.34 26.15
C GLY A 396 43.68 15.52 25.01
N ALA A 397 43.27 16.77 24.74
CA ALA A 397 42.45 17.10 23.56
C ALA A 397 43.15 16.75 22.23
N GLU A 398 44.44 17.07 22.09
CA GLU A 398 45.25 16.73 20.93
C GLU A 398 45.38 15.22 20.73
N GLU A 399 45.72 14.48 21.78
CA GLU A 399 45.91 13.02 21.76
C GLU A 399 44.60 12.32 21.36
N ARG A 400 43.47 12.83 21.85
CA ARG A 400 42.14 12.33 21.50
C ARG A 400 41.84 12.52 20.01
N ILE A 401 42.14 13.69 19.45
CA ILE A 401 41.99 13.92 18.01
C ILE A 401 42.93 13.02 17.21
N GLY A 402 44.17 12.82 17.66
CA GLY A 402 45.11 11.88 17.04
C GLY A 402 44.55 10.45 17.00
N THR A 403 43.96 10.00 18.11
CA THR A 403 43.27 8.70 18.20
C THR A 403 42.08 8.64 17.23
N ALA A 404 41.31 9.72 17.12
CA ALA A 404 40.20 9.81 16.18
C ALA A 404 40.68 9.67 14.72
N ILE A 405 41.70 10.43 14.33
CA ILE A 405 42.31 10.35 12.98
C ILE A 405 42.81 8.93 12.68
N ALA A 406 43.43 8.26 13.66
CA ALA A 406 43.87 6.89 13.50
C ALA A 406 42.69 5.90 13.32
N ALA A 407 41.57 6.14 14.00
CA ALA A 407 40.41 5.27 13.97
C ALA A 407 39.55 5.45 12.70
N ILE A 408 39.25 6.68 12.30
CA ILE A 408 38.29 6.97 11.21
C ILE A 408 38.94 7.52 9.94
N GLY A 409 40.25 7.79 9.98
CA GLY A 409 41.03 8.35 8.88
C GLY A 409 41.22 9.87 8.98
N PRO A 410 42.09 10.44 8.13
CA PRO A 410 42.36 11.87 8.12
C PRO A 410 41.15 12.65 7.59
N ASP A 411 40.71 13.66 8.37
CA ASP A 411 39.73 14.67 7.98
C ASP A 411 40.31 16.06 8.29
N ASN A 412 40.17 17.01 7.37
CA ASN A 412 40.75 18.35 7.52
C ASN A 412 40.26 19.07 8.78
N ARG A 413 39.02 18.82 9.22
CA ARG A 413 38.46 19.41 10.45
C ARG A 413 39.17 18.87 11.68
N LEU A 414 39.48 17.56 11.71
CA LEU A 414 40.25 16.95 12.79
C LEU A 414 41.68 17.47 12.80
N ILE A 415 42.35 17.52 11.65
CA ILE A 415 43.73 18.04 11.53
C ILE A 415 43.79 19.48 12.04
N ASN A 416 42.87 20.34 11.58
CA ASN A 416 42.82 21.73 12.02
C ASN A 416 42.53 21.84 13.52
N ALA A 417 41.61 21.05 14.07
CA ALA A 417 41.32 21.04 15.51
C ALA A 417 42.56 20.64 16.33
N ARG A 418 43.29 19.62 15.88
CA ARG A 418 44.55 19.17 16.49
C ARG A 418 45.57 20.30 16.55
N ASP A 419 45.78 20.99 15.44
CA ASP A 419 46.75 22.09 15.34
C ASP A 419 46.35 23.27 16.24
N VAL A 420 45.05 23.56 16.35
CA VAL A 420 44.53 24.58 17.28
C VAL A 420 44.82 24.21 18.74
N TYR A 421 44.65 22.95 19.14
CA TYR A 421 44.96 22.52 20.51
C TYR A 421 46.46 22.59 20.82
N LEU A 422 47.32 22.17 19.89
CA LEU A 422 48.77 22.32 20.02
C LEU A 422 49.21 23.79 20.13
N HIS A 423 48.61 24.67 19.32
CA HIS A 423 48.87 26.09 19.39
C HIS A 423 48.44 26.69 20.74
N ASN A 424 47.24 26.37 21.22
CA ASN A 424 46.73 26.86 22.51
C ASN A 424 47.57 26.35 23.68
N TYR A 425 48.04 25.09 23.63
CA TYR A 425 49.02 24.56 24.57
C TYR A 425 50.30 25.41 24.59
N ALA A 426 50.88 25.70 23.42
CA ALA A 426 52.08 26.52 23.31
C ALA A 426 51.87 27.93 23.87
N VAL A 427 50.73 28.56 23.60
CA VAL A 427 50.38 29.88 24.16
C VAL A 427 50.24 29.83 25.69
N GLY A 428 49.62 28.79 26.23
CA GLY A 428 49.51 28.58 27.68
C GLY A 428 50.88 28.46 28.35
N VAL A 429 51.79 27.69 27.75
CA VAL A 429 53.18 27.56 28.21
C VAL A 429 53.92 28.88 28.09
N HIS A 430 53.80 29.58 26.96
CA HIS A 430 54.42 30.90 26.74
C HIS A 430 54.02 31.91 27.82
N ASN A 431 52.74 32.00 28.16
CA ASN A 431 52.27 32.90 29.21
C ASN A 431 52.87 32.58 30.59
N ARG A 432 53.00 31.29 30.92
CA ARG A 432 53.65 30.85 32.16
C ARG A 432 55.15 31.11 32.15
N PHE A 433 55.80 30.88 31.01
CA PHE A 433 57.20 31.22 30.78
C PHE A 433 57.44 32.71 31.00
N ALA A 434 56.65 33.58 30.36
CA ALA A 434 56.78 35.03 30.48
C ALA A 434 56.68 35.48 31.95
N SER A 435 55.76 34.90 32.72
CA SER A 435 55.64 35.16 34.17
C SER A 435 56.91 34.77 34.94
N LEU A 436 57.41 33.55 34.76
CA LEU A 436 58.64 33.07 35.42
C LEU A 436 59.87 33.88 35.00
N PHE A 437 59.97 34.21 33.71
CA PHE A 437 61.05 34.98 33.13
C PHE A 437 61.09 36.40 33.71
N ASN A 438 59.93 37.07 33.81
CA ASN A 438 59.82 38.40 34.42
C ASN A 438 60.15 38.40 35.91
N ASN A 439 59.85 37.29 36.61
CA ASN A 439 60.24 37.08 38.01
C ASN A 439 61.70 36.62 38.18
N GLN A 440 62.49 36.57 37.09
CA GLN A 440 63.89 36.14 37.07
C GLN A 440 64.10 34.67 37.50
N GLU A 441 63.07 33.83 37.44
CA GLU A 441 63.12 32.40 37.76
C GLU A 441 63.64 31.58 36.55
N TYR A 442 64.80 31.94 36.01
CA TYR A 442 65.26 31.45 34.70
C TYR A 442 65.48 29.93 34.64
N SER A 443 65.95 29.30 35.71
CA SER A 443 66.16 27.84 35.72
C SER A 443 64.83 27.07 35.66
N VAL A 444 63.76 27.61 36.27
CA VAL A 444 62.41 27.03 36.24
C VAL A 444 61.78 27.27 34.87
N ALA A 445 61.91 28.48 34.34
CA ALA A 445 61.43 28.83 33.00
C ALA A 445 62.10 28.00 31.89
N LEU A 446 63.41 27.73 31.99
CA LEU A 446 64.13 26.91 31.01
C LEU A 446 63.60 25.48 31.00
N ARG A 447 63.48 24.84 32.18
CA ARG A 447 62.94 23.48 32.30
C ARG A 447 61.50 23.38 31.79
N LEU A 448 60.68 24.40 32.04
CA LEU A 448 59.30 24.46 31.53
C LEU A 448 59.27 24.42 30.00
N ILE A 449 60.08 25.25 29.33
CA ILE A 449 60.12 25.31 27.87
C ILE A 449 60.72 24.04 27.26
N GLU A 450 61.80 23.50 27.84
CA GLU A 450 62.40 22.25 27.38
C GLU A 450 61.39 21.08 27.45
N ALA A 451 60.72 20.92 28.60
CA ALA A 451 59.66 19.92 28.75
C ALA A 451 58.48 20.14 27.79
N ALA A 452 58.15 21.40 27.46
CA ALA A 452 57.09 21.70 26.51
C ALA A 452 57.49 21.39 25.06
N LEU A 453 58.74 21.66 24.67
CA LEU A 453 59.27 21.34 23.34
C LEU A 453 59.49 19.83 23.14
N GLU A 454 59.71 19.05 24.21
CA GLU A 454 59.66 17.59 24.11
C GLU A 454 58.28 17.08 23.65
N ARG A 455 57.21 17.81 23.99
CA ARG A 455 55.83 17.46 23.62
C ARG A 455 55.39 18.10 22.30
N TYR A 456 55.85 19.32 22.00
CA TYR A 456 55.51 20.03 20.76
C TYR A 456 56.76 20.68 20.14
N PRO A 457 57.64 19.88 19.50
CA PRO A 457 58.96 20.36 19.04
C PRO A 457 58.89 21.39 17.92
N GLU A 458 57.83 21.35 17.10
CA GLU A 458 57.61 22.24 15.96
C GLU A 458 57.07 23.63 16.35
N SER A 459 56.87 23.89 17.64
CA SER A 459 56.31 25.17 18.10
C SER A 459 57.29 26.32 17.93
N THR A 460 57.02 27.19 16.96
CA THR A 460 57.83 28.40 16.74
C THR A 460 57.79 29.37 17.93
N ILE A 461 56.68 29.42 18.66
CA ILE A 461 56.53 30.22 19.88
C ILE A 461 57.51 29.74 20.94
N LEU A 462 57.49 28.43 21.26
CA LEU A 462 58.33 27.87 22.31
C LEU A 462 59.82 27.85 21.93
N GLN A 463 60.15 27.66 20.64
CA GLN A 463 61.51 27.81 20.14
C GLN A 463 62.05 29.24 20.31
N GLY A 464 61.18 30.25 20.12
CA GLY A 464 61.49 31.65 20.38
C GLY A 464 61.75 31.93 21.86
N ASP A 465 60.91 31.39 22.75
CA ASP A 465 61.07 31.49 24.20
C ASP A 465 62.38 30.83 24.67
N LEU A 466 62.69 29.63 24.17
CA LEU A 466 63.93 28.92 24.47
C LEU A 466 65.17 29.73 24.08
N SER A 467 65.14 30.34 22.89
CA SER A 467 66.23 31.17 22.39
C SER A 467 66.43 32.42 23.26
N SER A 468 65.34 33.01 23.73
CA SER A 468 65.35 34.20 24.58
C SER A 468 65.97 33.90 25.95
N ILE A 469 65.60 32.78 26.59
CA ILE A 469 66.12 32.43 27.91
C ILE A 469 67.56 31.94 27.89
N LYS A 470 67.97 31.18 26.86
CA LYS A 470 69.37 30.76 26.70
C LYS A 470 70.31 31.96 26.61
N ARG A 471 69.89 33.03 25.93
CA ARG A 471 70.65 34.28 25.81
C ARG A 471 70.86 34.96 27.17
N VAL A 472 69.82 35.01 28.01
CA VAL A 472 69.94 35.63 29.35
C VAL A 472 70.83 34.80 30.27
N ILE A 473 70.69 33.46 30.24
CA ILE A 473 71.50 32.56 31.07
C ILE A 473 72.98 32.64 30.68
N SER A 474 73.31 32.71 29.39
CA SER A 474 74.71 32.88 28.94
C SER A 474 75.30 34.20 29.42
N THR A 475 74.57 35.32 29.30
CA THR A 475 75.04 36.64 29.73
C THR A 475 75.22 36.73 31.25
N ASN A 476 74.33 36.13 32.03
CA ASN A 476 74.46 36.13 33.50
C ASN A 476 75.60 35.22 33.98
N SER A 477 75.95 34.17 33.23
CA SER A 477 77.09 33.30 33.55
C SER A 477 78.44 33.97 33.25
N GLU A 478 78.49 34.88 32.28
CA GLU A 478 79.69 35.68 31.95
C GLU A 478 79.94 36.83 32.95
N ASN A 479 78.90 37.36 33.60
CA ASN A 479 79.02 38.44 34.59
C ASN A 479 79.31 37.96 36.03
N HIS A 480 79.46 36.65 36.25
CA HIS A 480 79.79 36.03 37.54
C HIS A 480 81.10 35.23 37.53
N ASN A 481 81.84 35.28 36.42
CA ASN A 481 83.28 34.99 36.35
C ASN A 481 84.06 36.29 36.38
#